data_AF-A0A956MJV6-F1
#
_entry.id   AF-A0A956MJV6-F1
#
_cell.length_a   1.000
_cell.length_b   1.000
_cell.length_c   1.000
_cell.angle_alpha   90.00
_cell.angle_beta   90.00
_cell.angle_gamma   90.00
#
_symmetry.space_group_name_H-M   'P 1'
#
loop_
_entity.id
_entity.type
_entity.pdbx_description
1 polymer ?
#
loop_
_entity_poly.entity_id
_entity_poly.type
_entity_poly.pdbx_seq_one_letter_code
_entity_poly.pdbx_strand_id
1 'polypeptide(L)'
;GAVHGRVFLVGTPRYDAASREIHVPDLDFDVATRDLLVGSLAWLAETPFVELLRTRARWPVEDLVRFATEQLERGLNHRLGDTAQLRGTVDSVEILGVFPTRSALVVHAAARAQAALVVDEDASSPRSHRSPLQHGVR
;
A
#
# COMPACT_ATOMS: atom_id res chain seq x y z
N GLY A 1 -29.09 -13.77 -31.10
CA GLY A 1 -27.94 -14.66 -30.84
C GLY A 1 -26.92 -13.92 -29.99
N ALA A 2 -26.16 -14.62 -29.16
CA ALA A 2 -25.12 -13.99 -28.34
C ALA A 2 -23.86 -13.72 -29.18
N VAL A 3 -23.42 -12.45 -29.21
CA VAL A 3 -22.17 -12.04 -29.86
C VAL A 3 -21.04 -12.18 -28.86
N HIS A 4 -19.97 -12.88 -29.26
CA HIS A 4 -18.75 -13.04 -28.46
C HIS A 4 -17.65 -12.23 -29.12
N GLY A 5 -17.06 -11.30 -28.38
CA GLY A 5 -16.02 -10.40 -28.87
C GLY A 5 -15.15 -9.88 -27.74
N ARG A 6 -13.96 -9.38 -28.10
CA ARG A 6 -13.08 -8.66 -27.18
C ARG A 6 -13.11 -7.19 -27.56
N VAL A 7 -13.36 -6.34 -26.58
CA VAL A 7 -13.23 -4.89 -26.68
C VAL A 7 -12.06 -4.45 -25.82
N PHE A 8 -11.35 -3.42 -26.26
CA PHE A 8 -10.24 -2.87 -25.52
C PHE A 8 -10.61 -1.46 -25.05
N LEU A 9 -10.22 -1.17 -23.81
CA LEU A 9 -10.44 0.11 -23.16
C LEU A 9 -9.10 0.72 -22.80
N VAL A 10 -9.01 2.04 -22.88
CA VAL A 10 -7.86 2.84 -22.49
C VAL A 10 -8.31 3.92 -21.51
N GLY A 11 -7.44 4.30 -20.59
CA GLY A 11 -7.70 5.37 -19.63
C GLY A 11 -6.52 5.58 -18.68
N THR A 12 -6.57 6.68 -17.96
CA THR A 12 -5.53 7.13 -17.03
C THR A 12 -6.05 6.99 -15.60
N PRO A 13 -5.52 6.04 -14.80
CA PRO A 13 -5.89 5.94 -13.40
C PRO A 13 -5.44 7.18 -12.64
N ARG A 14 -6.30 7.66 -11.74
CA ARG A 14 -6.07 8.82 -10.89
C ARG A 14 -6.46 8.51 -9.45
N TYR A 15 -5.73 9.07 -8.50
CA TYR A 15 -6.10 9.05 -7.09
C TYR A 15 -6.87 10.33 -6.75
N ASP A 16 -8.02 10.18 -6.11
CA ASP A 16 -8.79 11.27 -5.51
C ASP A 16 -8.59 11.23 -3.99
N ALA A 17 -7.92 12.25 -3.46
CA ALA A 17 -7.65 12.35 -2.03
C ALA A 17 -8.91 12.65 -1.19
N ALA A 18 -9.93 13.27 -1.78
CA ALA A 18 -11.16 13.64 -1.09
C ALA A 18 -12.06 12.43 -0.87
N SER A 19 -12.25 11.60 -1.91
CA SER A 19 -13.00 10.34 -1.78
C SER A 19 -12.15 9.17 -1.33
N ARG A 20 -10.81 9.31 -1.35
CA ARG A 20 -9.83 8.26 -1.07
C ARG A 20 -9.99 7.05 -2.01
N GLU A 21 -10.20 7.32 -3.29
CA GLU A 21 -10.39 6.29 -4.30
C GLU A 21 -9.41 6.44 -5.46
N ILE A 22 -8.97 5.31 -6.01
CA ILE A 22 -8.39 5.26 -7.35
C ILE A 22 -9.54 5.10 -8.35
N HIS A 23 -9.55 5.91 -9.42
CA HIS A 23 -10.57 5.84 -10.46
C HIS A 23 -9.99 6.12 -11.85
N VAL A 24 -10.74 5.79 -12.92
CA VAL A 24 -10.33 6.03 -14.31
C VAL A 24 -11.36 6.92 -15.02
N PRO A 25 -11.27 8.25 -14.88
CA PRO A 25 -12.33 9.16 -15.32
C PRO A 25 -12.44 9.29 -16.85
N ASP A 26 -11.33 9.07 -17.56
CA ASP A 26 -11.19 9.12 -19.02
C ASP A 26 -11.25 7.73 -19.67
N LEU A 27 -11.76 6.72 -18.96
CA LEU A 27 -11.89 5.35 -19.50
C LEU A 27 -12.75 5.37 -20.77
N ASP A 28 -12.25 4.84 -21.87
CA ASP A 28 -12.97 4.81 -23.14
C ASP A 28 -12.50 3.65 -24.01
N PHE A 29 -13.23 3.35 -25.08
CA PHE A 29 -12.78 2.40 -26.09
C PHE A 29 -11.50 2.88 -26.76
N ASP A 30 -10.59 1.93 -27.00
CA ASP A 30 -9.44 2.20 -27.86
C ASP A 30 -9.89 2.47 -29.30
N VAL A 31 -9.01 3.07 -30.10
CA VAL A 31 -9.33 3.49 -31.47
C VAL A 31 -9.77 2.30 -32.33
N ALA A 32 -9.07 1.17 -32.22
CA ALA A 32 -9.40 -0.03 -32.99
C ALA A 32 -10.78 -0.59 -32.63
N THR A 33 -11.14 -0.58 -31.35
CA THR A 33 -12.47 -0.99 -30.91
C THR A 33 -13.52 -0.02 -31.43
N ARG A 34 -13.30 1.30 -31.34
CA ARG A 34 -14.25 2.30 -31.87
C ARG A 34 -14.56 2.06 -33.35
N ASP A 35 -13.54 1.79 -34.17
CA ASP A 35 -13.73 1.50 -35.60
C ASP A 35 -14.59 0.25 -35.83
N LEU A 36 -14.42 -0.80 -35.02
CA LEU A 36 -15.26 -2.00 -35.07
C LEU A 36 -16.71 -1.72 -34.63
N LEU A 37 -16.90 -0.84 -33.64
CA LEU A 37 -18.23 -0.49 -33.14
C LEU A 37 -19.05 0.32 -34.12
N VAL A 38 -18.44 1.15 -34.97
CA VAL A 38 -19.14 1.85 -36.06
C VAL A 38 -19.79 0.85 -37.04
N GLY A 39 -19.25 -0.36 -37.15
CA GLY A 39 -19.79 -1.42 -37.99
C GLY A 39 -20.74 -2.36 -37.25
N SER A 40 -20.28 -3.58 -37.00
CA SER A 40 -21.12 -4.73 -36.60
C SER A 40 -21.65 -4.69 -35.16
N LEU A 41 -21.27 -3.68 -34.39
CA LEU A 41 -21.54 -3.57 -32.95
C LEU A 41 -22.06 -2.17 -32.56
N ALA A 42 -22.70 -1.44 -33.47
CA ALA A 42 -23.20 -0.07 -33.23
C ALA A 42 -24.06 0.04 -31.96
N TRP A 43 -24.84 -1.00 -31.65
CA TRP A 43 -25.65 -1.08 -30.44
C TRP A 43 -24.84 -0.89 -29.14
N LEU A 44 -23.57 -1.32 -29.09
CA LEU A 44 -22.73 -1.17 -27.90
C LEU A 44 -22.19 0.26 -27.77
N ALA A 45 -21.92 0.93 -28.88
CA ALA A 45 -21.53 2.35 -28.88
C ALA A 45 -22.68 3.28 -28.49
N GLU A 46 -23.91 2.92 -28.83
CA GLU A 46 -25.12 3.69 -28.46
C GLU A 46 -25.55 3.48 -27.00
N THR A 47 -25.07 2.43 -26.34
CA THR A 47 -25.35 2.20 -24.91
C THR A 47 -24.44 3.02 -24.00
N PRO A 48 -24.92 3.46 -22.81
CA PRO A 48 -24.11 4.16 -21.79
C PRO A 48 -23.14 3.20 -21.07
N PHE A 49 -22.60 2.22 -21.80
CA PHE A 49 -21.81 1.12 -21.27
C PHE A 49 -20.47 1.62 -20.73
N VAL A 50 -19.79 2.51 -21.44
CA VAL A 50 -18.52 3.08 -20.98
C VAL A 50 -18.71 3.90 -19.71
N GLU A 51 -19.79 4.68 -19.63
CA GLU A 51 -20.18 5.45 -18.44
C GLU A 51 -20.44 4.52 -17.25
N LEU A 52 -21.14 3.41 -17.49
CA LEU A 52 -21.35 2.38 -16.48
C LEU A 52 -20.02 1.75 -16.02
N LEU A 53 -19.06 1.54 -16.91
CA LEU A 53 -17.73 1.08 -16.52
C LEU A 53 -16.95 2.15 -15.74
N ARG A 54 -17.00 3.43 -16.14
CA ARG A 54 -16.37 4.55 -15.41
C ARG A 54 -16.90 4.65 -13.98
N THR A 55 -18.20 4.46 -13.77
CA THR A 55 -18.79 4.47 -12.42
C THR A 55 -18.36 3.30 -11.56
N ARG A 56 -17.99 2.15 -12.17
CA ARG A 56 -17.51 0.96 -11.46
C ARG A 56 -15.99 0.86 -11.37
N ALA A 57 -15.24 1.54 -12.23
CA ALA A 57 -13.78 1.60 -12.21
C ALA A 57 -13.31 2.55 -11.10
N ARG A 58 -13.68 2.21 -9.87
CA ARG A 58 -13.41 2.95 -8.65
C ARG A 58 -13.02 1.96 -7.56
N TRP A 59 -11.89 2.17 -6.93
CA TRP A 59 -11.35 1.29 -5.90
C TRP A 59 -10.98 2.11 -4.66
N PRO A 60 -11.57 1.80 -3.49
CA PRO A 60 -11.18 2.43 -2.24
C PRO A 60 -9.73 2.08 -1.89
N VAL A 61 -8.95 3.04 -1.39
CA VAL A 61 -7.55 2.80 -1.02
C VAL A 61 -7.38 2.46 0.46
N GLU A 62 -8.46 2.49 1.25
CA GLU A 62 -8.46 2.20 2.70
C GLU A 62 -7.81 0.85 2.99
N ASP A 63 -8.21 -0.19 2.25
CA ASP A 63 -7.69 -1.54 2.46
C ASP A 63 -6.21 -1.63 2.08
N LEU A 64 -5.78 -0.90 1.05
CA LEU A 64 -4.38 -0.83 0.66
C LEU A 64 -3.53 -0.09 1.71
N VAL A 65 -4.05 1.03 2.23
CA VAL A 65 -3.40 1.81 3.29
C VAL A 65 -3.30 0.97 4.56
N ARG A 66 -4.38 0.29 4.97
CA ARG A 66 -4.38 -0.62 6.12
C ARG A 66 -3.35 -1.73 5.95
N PHE A 67 -3.35 -2.39 4.78
CA PHE A 67 -2.36 -3.40 4.47
C PHE A 67 -0.93 -2.85 4.57
N ALA A 68 -0.65 -1.69 4.00
CA ALA A 68 0.67 -1.06 4.05
C ALA A 68 1.10 -0.76 5.51
N THR A 69 0.19 -0.19 6.32
CA THR A 69 0.42 0.05 7.75
C THR A 69 0.77 -1.25 8.47
N GLU A 70 -0.02 -2.31 8.31
CA GLU A 70 0.22 -3.60 8.97
C GLU A 70 1.55 -4.24 8.55
N GLN A 71 1.95 -4.11 7.29
CA GLN A 71 3.26 -4.61 6.81
C GLN A 71 4.41 -3.80 7.42
N LEU A 72 4.29 -2.48 7.45
CA LEU A 72 5.29 -1.60 8.05
C LEU A 72 5.42 -1.87 9.56
N GLU A 73 4.30 -1.96 10.28
CA GLU A 73 4.31 -2.26 11.71
C GLU A 73 4.93 -3.62 12.00
N ARG A 74 4.63 -4.66 11.21
CA ARG A 74 5.31 -5.96 11.33
C ARG A 74 6.82 -5.84 11.08
N GLY A 75 7.22 -5.04 10.10
CA GLY A 75 8.63 -4.74 9.83
C GLY A 75 9.30 -3.94 10.96
N LEU A 76 8.57 -3.05 11.63
CA LEU A 76 9.09 -2.21 12.71
C LEU A 76 9.05 -2.89 14.09
N ASN A 77 8.32 -4.00 14.23
CA ASN A 77 8.13 -4.70 15.49
C ASN A 77 8.59 -6.16 15.39
N HIS A 78 9.89 -6.38 15.53
CA HIS A 78 10.49 -7.71 15.49
C HIS A 78 11.78 -7.78 16.31
N ARG A 79 12.20 -9.00 16.67
CA ARG A 79 13.48 -9.24 17.33
C ARG A 79 14.64 -9.17 16.34
N LEU A 80 15.74 -8.59 16.79
CA LEU A 80 17.00 -8.47 16.09
C LEU A 80 18.02 -9.36 16.81
N GLY A 81 18.03 -10.64 16.44
CA GLY A 81 18.79 -11.66 17.17
C GLY A 81 18.23 -11.89 18.58
N ASP A 82 19.11 -12.26 19.50
CA ASP A 82 18.72 -12.66 20.87
C ASP A 82 18.72 -11.50 21.88
N THR A 83 19.44 -10.41 21.60
CA THR A 83 19.73 -9.36 22.58
C THR A 83 19.07 -8.02 22.24
N ALA A 84 18.29 -7.93 21.17
CA ALA A 84 17.66 -6.68 20.80
C ALA A 84 16.31 -6.88 20.10
N GLN A 85 15.49 -5.84 20.16
CA GLN A 85 14.19 -5.78 19.50
C GLN A 85 13.96 -4.38 18.94
N LEU A 86 13.43 -4.32 17.72
CA LEU A 86 12.89 -3.10 17.17
C LEU A 86 11.44 -2.98 17.63
N ARG A 87 11.07 -1.78 18.10
CA ARG A 87 9.69 -1.44 18.42
C ARG A 87 9.35 -0.13 17.75
N GLY A 88 8.24 -0.07 17.04
CA GLY A 88 7.84 1.13 16.33
C GLY A 88 6.35 1.23 16.08
N THR A 89 5.94 2.44 15.74
CA THR A 89 4.56 2.80 15.42
C THR A 89 4.55 3.56 14.11
N VAL A 90 3.52 3.32 13.30
CA VAL A 90 3.31 4.07 12.05
C VAL A 90 2.26 5.14 12.33
N ASP A 91 2.62 6.41 12.20
CA ASP A 91 1.70 7.54 12.44
C ASP A 91 0.72 7.73 11.28
N SER A 92 1.23 7.59 10.05
CA SER A 92 0.46 7.89 8.84
C SER A 92 1.06 7.22 7.63
N VAL A 93 0.18 6.88 6.68
CA VAL A 93 0.52 6.47 5.32
C VAL A 93 -0.28 7.35 4.37
N GLU A 94 0.40 7.99 3.44
CA GLU A 94 -0.15 8.94 2.48
C GLU A 94 0.10 8.41 1.07
N ILE A 95 -0.96 8.36 0.25
CA ILE A 95 -0.84 8.02 -1.16
C ILE A 95 -0.37 9.27 -1.93
N LEU A 96 0.78 9.16 -2.57
CA LEU A 96 1.37 10.23 -3.38
C LEU A 96 0.92 10.18 -4.84
N GLY A 97 0.56 8.98 -5.33
CA GLY A 97 0.07 8.81 -6.70
C GLY A 97 -0.11 7.36 -7.10
N VAL A 98 -0.71 7.19 -8.29
CA VAL A 98 -0.91 5.89 -8.93
C VAL A 98 -0.34 5.95 -10.34
N PHE A 99 0.43 4.92 -10.71
CA PHE A 99 1.12 4.85 -11.98
C PHE A 99 0.79 3.51 -12.66
N PRO A 100 0.24 3.54 -13.88
CA PRO A 100 0.04 2.32 -14.63
C PRO A 100 1.39 1.77 -15.14
N THR A 101 1.55 0.46 -15.03
CA THR A 101 2.63 -0.30 -15.67
C THR A 101 2.03 -1.33 -16.62
N ARG A 102 2.87 -2.09 -17.34
CA ARG A 102 2.39 -3.13 -18.28
C ARG A 102 1.59 -4.24 -17.61
N SER A 103 1.84 -4.51 -16.33
CA SER A 103 1.28 -5.65 -15.60
C SER A 103 0.45 -5.28 -14.38
N ALA A 104 0.55 -4.05 -13.87
CA ALA A 104 -0.08 -3.63 -12.63
C ALA A 104 -0.27 -2.11 -12.54
N LEU A 105 -1.16 -1.70 -11.64
CA LEU A 105 -1.13 -0.35 -11.09
C LEU A 105 -0.15 -0.33 -9.92
N VAL A 106 0.81 0.58 -9.97
CA VAL A 106 1.75 0.83 -8.88
C VAL A 106 1.24 2.03 -8.10
N VAL A 107 1.04 1.85 -6.80
CA VAL A 107 0.69 2.93 -5.88
C VAL A 107 1.94 3.40 -5.18
N HIS A 108 2.26 4.68 -5.33
CA HIS A 108 3.36 5.32 -4.62
C HIS A 108 2.81 5.94 -3.34
N ALA A 109 3.39 5.58 -2.20
CA ALA A 109 2.99 6.08 -0.90
C ALA A 109 4.20 6.46 -0.06
N ALA A 110 4.00 7.41 0.86
CA ALA A 110 4.96 7.77 1.90
C ALA A 110 4.38 7.45 3.28
N ALA A 111 5.23 7.07 4.23
CA ALA A 111 4.82 6.82 5.60
C ALA A 111 5.65 7.65 6.58
N ARG A 112 5.01 8.08 7.67
CA ARG A 112 5.69 8.61 8.85
C ARG A 112 5.58 7.59 9.97
N ALA A 113 6.71 7.28 10.59
CA ALA A 113 6.81 6.28 11.65
C ALA A 113 7.96 6.63 12.59
N GLN A 114 7.88 6.14 13.82
CA GLN A 114 8.96 6.19 14.81
C GLN A 114 9.30 4.77 15.23
N ALA A 115 10.57 4.53 15.49
CA ALA A 115 11.05 3.27 16.02
C ALA A 115 12.18 3.48 17.02
N ALA A 116 12.26 2.57 17.99
CA ALA A 116 13.31 2.49 18.98
C ALA A 116 13.92 1.09 18.95
N LEU A 117 15.25 1.04 19.04
CA LEU A 117 15.99 -0.19 19.31
C LEU A 117 16.06 -0.37 20.83
N VAL A 118 15.48 -1.45 21.32
CA VAL A 118 15.60 -1.85 22.73
C VAL A 118 16.60 -2.99 22.80
N VAL A 119 17.67 -2.79 23.55
CA VAL A 119 18.67 -3.84 23.85
C VAL A 119 18.27 -4.48 25.16
N ASP A 120 18.11 -5.80 25.15
CA ASP A 120 17.86 -6.57 26.35
C ASP A 120 19.22 -6.72 27.06
N GLU A 121 19.43 -6.03 28.18
CA GLU A 121 20.62 -6.25 29.00
C GLU A 121 20.57 -7.69 29.53
N ASP A 122 21.52 -8.51 29.11
CA ASP A 122 21.74 -9.83 29.69
C ASP A 122 21.83 -9.69 31.22
N ALA A 123 20.94 -10.40 31.93
CA ALA A 123 20.92 -10.51 33.39
C ALA A 123 22.13 -11.31 33.95
N SER A 124 23.32 -11.09 33.40
CA SER A 124 24.58 -11.72 33.80
C SER A 124 25.71 -10.70 33.92
N SER A 125 25.46 -9.58 34.61
CA SER A 125 26.53 -8.82 35.26
C SER A 125 26.59 -9.20 36.74
N PRO A 126 27.61 -9.93 37.22
CA PRO A 126 27.77 -10.17 38.65
C PRO A 126 28.02 -8.83 39.34
N ARG A 127 27.07 -8.41 40.19
CA ARG A 127 27.23 -7.25 41.06
C ARG A 127 28.55 -7.39 41.81
N SER A 128 29.47 -6.45 41.57
CA SER A 128 30.75 -6.37 42.25
C SER A 128 30.55 -6.41 43.77
N HIS A 129 31.03 -7.48 44.39
CA HIS A 129 31.09 -7.63 45.85
C HIS A 129 32.09 -6.61 46.39
N ARG A 130 31.60 -5.48 46.95
CA ARG A 130 32.43 -4.61 47.78
C ARG A 130 32.62 -5.29 49.14
N SER A 131 33.76 -5.97 49.33
CA SER A 131 34.22 -6.33 50.67
C SER A 131 34.61 -5.05 51.43
N PRO A 132 34.12 -4.83 52.66
CA PRO A 132 34.69 -3.81 53.52
C PRO A 132 36.11 -4.24 53.91
N LEU A 133 37.08 -3.37 53.65
CA LEU A 133 38.44 -3.48 54.15
C LEU A 133 38.39 -3.59 55.68
N GLN A 134 38.81 -4.74 56.21
CA GLN A 134 39.16 -4.87 57.62
C GLN A 134 40.34 -3.93 57.89
N HIS A 135 40.10 -2.86 58.63
CA HIS A 135 41.17 -2.16 59.35
C HIS A 135 41.21 -2.70 60.77
N GLY A 136 42.16 -3.59 61.02
CA GLY A 136 42.62 -3.86 62.37
C GLY A 136 43.64 -2.80 62.78
N VAL A 137 43.46 -2.20 63.96
CA VAL A 137 44.56 -1.59 64.71
C VAL A 137 44.32 -1.84 66.21
N ARG A 138 45.17 -2.73 66.72
CA ARG A 138 45.79 -2.83 68.06
C ARG A 138 44.93 -2.73 69.31
#